data_AF-A0A2E3XU70-F1
#
_entry.id   AF-A0A2E3XU70-F1
#
_cell.length_a   1.000
_cell.length_b   1.000
_cell.length_c   1.000
_cell.angle_alpha   90.00
_cell.angle_beta   90.00
_cell.angle_gamma   90.00
#
_symmetry.space_group_name_H-M   'P 1'
#
loop_
_entity.id
_entity.type
_entity.pdbx_description
1 polymer ?
#
loop_
_entity_poly.entity_id
_entity_poly.type
_entity_poly.pdbx_seq_one_letter_code
_entity_poly.pdbx_strand_id
1 'polypeptide(L)'
;MKLWISIALFSFFFLTNSGFAASSKVKKSNGIFSGRISRINEKASLLRLKVDFANMKYLNKKDKVEFWDERGSDIRCKAYIIGKSNNYLLMKVPEFDYCKRFIFISEGAYVQLFSQDLINNLSMGKELVDILLKKKMAISSKLLRNKKSLDSHIERVNAINLRYKVLRDKLEAEWREDLASLEEDRLTSFRNHKDLEGQLLEIDDKLEKYRIEDKNLKEDRWALDPRLYFSK
;
A
#
# COMPACT_ATOMS: atom_id res chain seq x y z
N MET A 1 38.74 -42.90 23.97
CA MET A 1 38.01 -42.18 25.03
C MET A 1 37.27 -41.00 24.42
N LYS A 2 36.15 -41.32 23.78
CA LYS A 2 35.13 -40.42 23.22
C LYS A 2 33.81 -40.99 23.74
N LEU A 3 32.74 -40.20 23.78
CA LEU A 3 31.34 -40.62 23.95
C LEU A 3 30.69 -40.70 25.37
N TRP A 4 31.06 -39.92 26.39
CA TRP A 4 30.31 -39.99 27.68
C TRP A 4 29.97 -38.64 28.35
N ILE A 5 29.85 -37.53 27.59
CA ILE A 5 29.55 -36.22 28.20
C ILE A 5 28.30 -35.51 27.61
N SER A 6 27.72 -35.98 26.50
CA SER A 6 26.61 -35.25 25.84
C SER A 6 25.18 -35.66 26.24
N ILE A 7 24.96 -36.51 27.25
CA ILE A 7 23.60 -37.03 27.56
C ILE A 7 23.00 -36.41 28.84
N ALA A 8 23.78 -35.71 29.66
CA ALA A 8 23.32 -35.19 30.96
C ALA A 8 22.61 -33.82 30.92
N LEU A 9 22.49 -33.17 29.75
CA LEU A 9 21.91 -31.83 29.61
C LEU A 9 20.51 -31.80 28.97
N PHE A 10 19.92 -32.95 28.64
CA PHE A 10 18.64 -33.02 27.92
C PHE A 10 17.45 -33.57 28.73
N SER A 11 17.63 -33.85 30.03
CA SER A 11 16.63 -34.54 30.86
C SER A 11 16.11 -33.73 32.06
N PHE A 12 16.21 -32.40 32.05
CA PHE A 12 15.76 -31.56 33.17
C PHE A 12 14.70 -30.50 32.82
N PHE A 13 13.93 -30.71 31.75
CA PHE A 13 12.88 -29.75 31.32
C PHE A 13 11.45 -30.29 31.29
N PHE A 14 11.19 -31.44 31.90
CA PHE A 14 9.84 -32.02 32.00
C PHE A 14 9.47 -32.28 33.45
N LEU A 15 9.25 -31.22 34.24
CA LEU A 15 8.53 -31.30 35.53
C LEU A 15 8.24 -29.90 36.09
N THR A 16 7.28 -29.19 35.49
CA THR A 16 6.46 -28.16 36.18
C THR A 16 5.11 -28.04 35.49
N ASN A 17 4.25 -29.04 35.71
CA ASN A 17 2.86 -29.00 35.29
C ASN A 17 1.98 -29.06 36.54
N SER A 18 1.67 -27.90 37.13
CA SER A 18 0.54 -27.72 38.06
C SER A 18 0.50 -26.28 38.55
N GLY A 19 -0.36 -25.45 37.94
CA GLY A 19 -0.54 -24.07 38.38
C GLY A 19 -1.65 -23.28 37.70
N PHE A 20 -2.65 -23.91 37.08
CA PHE A 20 -3.83 -23.22 36.56
C PHE A 20 -4.99 -23.31 37.56
N ALA A 21 -4.84 -22.64 38.70
CA ALA A 21 -5.91 -22.50 39.69
C ALA A 21 -6.02 -21.06 40.20
N ALA A 22 -6.24 -20.10 39.28
CA ALA A 22 -6.58 -18.72 39.66
C ALA A 22 -7.28 -17.93 38.53
N SER A 23 -8.32 -18.49 37.89
CA SER A 23 -9.11 -17.73 36.89
C SER A 23 -10.55 -17.38 37.33
N SER A 24 -11.03 -17.90 38.48
CA SER A 24 -12.42 -17.67 38.91
C SER A 24 -12.66 -16.35 39.65
N LYS A 25 -11.68 -15.83 40.42
CA LYS A 25 -11.82 -14.54 41.13
C LYS A 25 -11.89 -13.34 40.17
N VAL A 26 -11.20 -13.41 39.03
CA VAL A 26 -11.16 -12.34 38.01
C VAL A 26 -12.50 -12.21 37.25
N LYS A 27 -13.34 -13.25 37.23
CA LYS A 27 -14.64 -13.19 36.53
C LYS A 27 -15.71 -12.43 37.31
N LYS A 28 -15.69 -12.46 38.66
CA LYS A 28 -16.71 -11.80 39.50
C LYS A 28 -16.56 -10.26 39.53
N SER A 29 -15.34 -9.74 39.44
CA SER A 29 -15.08 -8.28 39.42
C SER A 29 -15.55 -7.59 38.15
N ASN A 30 -15.65 -8.32 37.02
CA ASN A 30 -15.95 -7.71 35.72
C ASN A 30 -17.42 -7.27 35.55
N GLY A 31 -18.31 -7.79 36.40
CA GLY A 31 -19.74 -7.44 36.39
C GLY A 31 -20.13 -6.35 37.38
N ILE A 32 -19.18 -5.87 38.19
CA ILE A 32 -19.42 -4.86 39.23
C ILE A 32 -19.10 -3.48 38.64
N PHE A 33 -20.03 -2.55 38.82
CA PHE A 33 -19.85 -1.15 38.45
C PHE A 33 -20.57 -0.27 39.48
N SER A 34 -20.26 1.02 39.52
CA SER A 34 -20.84 1.93 40.50
C SER A 34 -21.44 3.16 39.84
N GLY A 35 -22.34 3.81 40.55
CA GLY A 35 -22.99 5.03 40.09
C GLY A 35 -23.55 5.85 41.24
N ARG A 36 -23.92 7.10 40.92
CA ARG A 36 -24.60 7.99 41.85
C ARG A 36 -26.04 8.19 41.44
N ILE A 37 -26.97 8.15 42.39
CA ILE A 37 -28.37 8.44 42.12
C ILE A 37 -28.52 9.92 41.78
N SER A 38 -29.00 10.21 40.58
CA SER A 38 -29.22 11.56 40.09
C SER A 38 -30.64 12.03 40.36
N ARG A 39 -31.66 11.18 40.11
CA ARG A 39 -33.08 11.49 40.34
C ARG A 39 -33.86 10.23 40.67
N ILE A 40 -34.87 10.40 41.50
CA ILE A 40 -35.77 9.32 41.94
C ILE A 40 -37.20 9.69 41.55
N ASN A 41 -37.93 8.75 40.96
CA ASN A 41 -39.38 8.88 40.79
C ASN A 41 -40.06 7.69 41.50
N GLU A 42 -40.55 7.94 42.71
CA GLU A 42 -41.13 6.92 43.58
C GLU A 42 -42.41 6.31 42.99
N LYS A 43 -43.30 7.15 42.41
CA LYS A 43 -44.58 6.71 41.83
C LYS A 43 -44.40 5.71 40.68
N ALA A 44 -43.36 5.90 39.88
CA ALA A 44 -43.04 5.03 38.75
C ALA A 44 -42.01 3.95 39.08
N SER A 45 -41.49 3.95 40.32
CA SER A 45 -40.41 3.09 40.79
C SER A 45 -39.16 3.16 39.88
N LEU A 46 -38.83 4.37 39.41
CA LEU A 46 -37.74 4.64 38.49
C LEU A 46 -36.57 5.31 39.20
N LEU A 47 -35.38 4.80 38.94
CA LEU A 47 -34.11 5.38 39.39
C LEU A 47 -33.28 5.80 38.19
N ARG A 48 -32.83 7.06 38.22
CA ARG A 48 -31.83 7.57 37.28
C ARG A 48 -30.49 7.64 37.98
N LEU A 49 -29.53 6.86 37.51
CA LEU A 49 -28.16 6.85 38.00
C LEU A 49 -27.26 7.57 37.02
N LYS A 50 -26.34 8.39 37.52
CA LYS A 50 -25.15 8.83 36.79
C LYS A 50 -24.08 7.76 36.97
N VAL A 51 -23.57 7.22 35.87
CA VAL A 51 -22.61 6.11 35.88
C VAL A 51 -21.36 6.53 35.11
N ASP A 52 -20.20 6.43 35.74
CA ASP A 52 -18.90 6.73 35.14
C ASP A 52 -18.21 5.41 34.74
N PHE A 53 -18.84 4.67 33.81
CA PHE A 53 -18.40 3.33 33.38
C PHE A 53 -18.15 3.27 31.88
N ALA A 54 -16.88 3.11 31.47
CA ALA A 54 -16.49 3.08 30.05
C ALA A 54 -17.16 1.96 29.24
N ASN A 55 -17.49 0.84 29.89
CA ASN A 55 -18.08 -0.35 29.26
C ASN A 55 -19.62 -0.34 29.27
N MET A 56 -20.25 0.78 29.59
CA MET A 56 -21.72 0.90 29.62
C MET A 56 -22.37 0.63 28.25
N LYS A 57 -21.60 0.69 27.15
CA LYS A 57 -22.08 0.23 25.83
C LYS A 57 -22.57 -1.22 25.81
N TYR A 58 -22.05 -2.07 26.70
CA TYR A 58 -22.41 -3.50 26.82
C TYR A 58 -23.62 -3.77 27.72
N LEU A 59 -24.22 -2.74 28.32
CA LEU A 59 -25.52 -2.86 28.98
C LEU A 59 -26.63 -2.66 27.95
N ASN A 60 -27.62 -3.54 27.94
CA ASN A 60 -28.77 -3.49 27.06
C ASN A 60 -30.04 -3.14 27.85
N LYS A 61 -31.08 -2.74 27.10
CA LYS A 61 -32.41 -2.55 27.68
C LYS A 61 -32.95 -3.92 28.12
N LYS A 62 -33.60 -3.96 29.28
CA LYS A 62 -34.15 -5.15 29.97
C LYS A 62 -33.13 -6.01 30.72
N ASP A 63 -31.84 -5.65 30.73
CA ASP A 63 -30.84 -6.38 31.52
C ASP A 63 -31.16 -6.30 33.01
N LYS A 64 -30.87 -7.39 33.72
CA LYS A 64 -31.03 -7.52 35.16
C LYS A 64 -29.82 -6.97 35.88
N VAL A 65 -30.08 -6.11 36.86
CA VAL A 65 -29.04 -5.48 37.68
C VAL A 65 -29.43 -5.61 39.15
N GLU A 66 -28.47 -6.04 39.95
CA GLU A 66 -28.56 -6.02 41.42
C GLU A 66 -27.81 -4.79 41.92
N PHE A 67 -28.35 -4.05 42.88
CA PHE A 67 -27.65 -2.92 43.49
C PHE A 67 -27.73 -2.95 45.01
N TRP A 68 -26.70 -2.40 45.65
CA TRP A 68 -26.56 -2.28 47.11
C TRP A 68 -25.78 -1.01 47.49
N ASP A 69 -25.87 -0.63 48.76
CA ASP A 69 -25.13 0.52 49.32
C ASP A 69 -23.70 0.09 49.69
N GLU A 70 -22.74 1.01 49.62
CA GLU A 70 -21.35 0.76 50.02
C GLU A 70 -21.23 0.35 51.50
N ARG A 71 -22.17 0.81 52.33
CA ARG A 71 -22.20 0.55 53.78
C ARG A 71 -22.59 -0.87 54.16
N GLY A 72 -23.24 -1.63 53.26
CA GLY A 72 -23.71 -2.98 53.57
C GLY A 72 -24.07 -3.78 52.32
N SER A 73 -23.43 -4.93 52.14
CA SER A 73 -23.65 -5.83 50.98
C SER A 73 -24.68 -6.93 51.21
N ASP A 74 -25.25 -7.02 52.41
CA ASP A 74 -26.07 -8.16 52.83
C ASP A 74 -27.43 -8.21 52.12
N ILE A 75 -27.94 -7.04 51.72
CA ILE A 75 -29.23 -6.91 51.03
C ILE A 75 -28.99 -6.31 49.65
N ARG A 76 -29.44 -7.03 48.62
CA ARG A 76 -29.33 -6.62 47.22
C ARG A 76 -30.70 -6.46 46.60
N CYS A 77 -30.90 -5.32 45.96
CA CYS A 77 -32.14 -5.01 45.28
C CYS A 77 -32.05 -5.26 43.79
N LYS A 78 -33.09 -5.89 43.24
CA LYS A 78 -33.16 -6.23 41.81
C LYS A 78 -33.80 -5.09 41.04
N ALA A 79 -33.21 -4.74 39.91
CA ALA A 79 -33.68 -3.73 39.00
C ALA A 79 -33.53 -4.18 37.54
N TYR A 80 -34.30 -3.55 36.67
CA TYR A 80 -34.22 -3.76 35.22
C TYR A 80 -33.87 -2.46 34.51
N ILE A 81 -32.97 -2.51 33.54
CA ILE A 81 -32.60 -1.34 32.74
C ILE A 81 -33.73 -1.00 31.76
N ILE A 82 -34.28 0.20 31.81
CA ILE A 82 -35.28 0.69 30.84
C ILE A 82 -34.60 1.48 29.73
N GLY A 83 -33.64 2.33 30.10
CA GLY A 83 -33.00 3.27 29.20
C GLY A 83 -31.56 3.49 29.58
N LYS A 84 -30.73 3.77 28.57
CA LYS A 84 -29.34 4.15 28.74
C LYS A 84 -29.02 5.38 27.90
N SER A 85 -28.14 6.20 28.42
CA SER A 85 -27.47 7.32 27.77
C SER A 85 -26.00 7.29 28.17
N ASN A 86 -25.14 8.05 27.50
CA ASN A 86 -23.67 8.02 27.66
C ASN A 86 -23.17 8.11 29.11
N ASN A 87 -23.87 8.84 29.99
CA ASN A 87 -23.49 9.01 31.39
C ASN A 87 -24.61 8.64 32.37
N TYR A 88 -25.78 8.22 31.87
CA TYR A 88 -26.96 8.00 32.69
C TYR A 88 -27.63 6.67 32.39
N LEU A 89 -27.98 5.96 33.46
CA LEU A 89 -28.73 4.73 33.41
C LEU A 89 -30.10 4.94 34.05
N LEU A 90 -31.16 4.56 33.35
CA LEU A 90 -32.52 4.56 33.87
C LEU A 90 -32.93 3.12 34.14
N MET A 91 -33.25 2.82 35.40
CA MET A 91 -33.68 1.49 35.82
C MET A 91 -34.99 1.53 36.58
N LYS A 92 -35.73 0.43 36.51
CA LYS A 92 -36.95 0.20 37.28
C LYS A 92 -36.69 -0.80 38.38
N VAL A 93 -37.11 -0.46 39.58
CA VAL A 93 -37.04 -1.33 40.76
C VAL A 93 -38.45 -1.86 41.03
N PRO A 94 -38.73 -3.15 40.84
CA PRO A 94 -40.08 -3.70 41.06
C PRO A 94 -40.55 -3.57 42.52
N GLU A 95 -39.65 -3.81 43.48
CA GLU A 95 -39.93 -3.79 44.91
C GLU A 95 -39.35 -2.53 45.57
N PHE A 96 -39.74 -1.36 45.07
CA PHE A 96 -39.15 -0.09 45.50
C PHE A 96 -39.31 0.20 47.00
N ASP A 97 -40.49 -0.05 47.56
CA ASP A 97 -40.78 0.22 48.97
C ASP A 97 -39.99 -0.68 49.92
N TYR A 98 -39.74 -1.92 49.52
CA TYR A 98 -38.88 -2.83 50.26
C TYR A 98 -37.43 -2.32 50.21
N CYS A 99 -36.93 -2.03 49.02
CA CYS A 99 -35.56 -1.56 48.81
C CYS A 99 -35.25 -0.25 49.54
N LYS A 100 -36.21 0.69 49.60
CA LYS A 100 -36.06 1.97 50.29
C LYS A 100 -35.88 1.84 51.81
N ARG A 101 -36.37 0.75 52.42
CA ARG A 101 -36.23 0.51 53.87
C ARG A 101 -34.85 0.00 54.26
N PHE A 102 -34.21 -0.76 53.37
CA PHE A 102 -32.95 -1.45 53.67
C PHE A 102 -31.73 -0.81 53.01
N ILE A 103 -31.92 -0.12 51.89
CA ILE A 103 -30.85 0.53 51.12
C ILE A 103 -31.09 2.04 51.14
N PHE A 104 -30.02 2.81 51.35
CA PHE A 104 -30.09 4.27 51.30
C PHE A 104 -30.24 4.75 49.85
N ILE A 105 -31.49 4.94 49.43
CA ILE A 105 -31.85 5.41 48.08
C ILE A 105 -32.26 6.89 48.18
N SER A 106 -31.28 7.79 48.18
CA SER A 106 -31.50 9.25 48.08
C SER A 106 -30.84 9.84 46.86
N GLU A 107 -31.25 11.04 46.45
CA GLU A 107 -30.49 11.79 45.45
C GLU A 107 -29.07 12.06 45.98
N GLY A 108 -28.07 11.89 45.12
CA GLY A 108 -26.65 11.98 45.48
C GLY A 108 -26.04 10.72 46.09
N ALA A 109 -26.85 9.74 46.51
CA ALA A 109 -26.33 8.51 47.11
C ALA A 109 -25.50 7.68 46.12
N TYR A 110 -24.43 7.07 46.63
CA TYR A 110 -23.56 6.19 45.86
C TYR A 110 -24.04 4.74 46.00
N VAL A 111 -24.14 4.04 44.88
CA VAL A 111 -24.58 2.65 44.85
C VAL A 111 -23.63 1.81 44.03
N GLN A 112 -23.39 0.60 44.51
CA GLN A 112 -22.69 -0.45 43.78
C GLN A 112 -23.71 -1.33 43.08
N LEU A 113 -23.40 -1.73 41.85
CA LEU A 113 -24.25 -2.51 40.98
C LEU A 113 -23.50 -3.75 40.49
N PHE A 114 -24.25 -4.82 40.26
CA PHE A 114 -23.79 -6.06 39.66
C PHE A 114 -24.76 -6.49 38.58
N SER A 115 -24.23 -6.94 37.44
CA SER A 115 -25.05 -7.57 36.41
C SER A 115 -24.35 -8.81 35.85
N GLN A 116 -25.07 -9.92 35.84
CA GLN A 116 -24.62 -11.14 35.18
C GLN A 116 -24.68 -11.00 33.65
N ASP A 117 -25.68 -10.29 33.14
CA ASP A 117 -25.84 -10.03 31.70
C ASP A 117 -24.66 -9.21 31.17
N LEU A 118 -24.17 -8.25 31.97
CA LEU A 118 -22.95 -7.49 31.64
C LEU A 118 -21.72 -8.39 31.49
N ILE A 119 -21.53 -9.38 32.36
CA ILE A 119 -20.40 -10.32 32.26
C ILE A 119 -20.47 -11.10 30.94
N ASN A 120 -21.67 -11.58 30.59
CA ASN A 120 -21.90 -12.32 29.36
C ASN A 120 -21.64 -11.44 28.13
N ASN A 121 -22.16 -10.22 28.12
CA ASN A 121 -21.97 -9.26 27.03
C ASN A 121 -20.51 -8.84 26.88
N LEU A 122 -19.77 -8.69 27.99
CA LEU A 122 -18.33 -8.43 27.97
C LEU A 122 -17.53 -9.61 27.42
N SER A 123 -17.90 -10.85 27.76
CA SER A 123 -17.27 -12.06 27.20
C SER A 123 -17.46 -12.11 25.69
N MET A 124 -18.71 -11.95 25.24
CA MET A 124 -19.05 -11.91 23.82
C MET A 124 -18.31 -10.76 23.09
N GLY A 125 -18.24 -9.59 23.72
CA GLY A 125 -17.49 -8.45 23.18
C GLY A 125 -16.01 -8.75 22.98
N LYS A 126 -15.37 -9.47 23.94
CA LYS A 126 -13.97 -9.89 23.82
C LYS A 126 -13.77 -10.89 22.69
N GLU A 127 -14.64 -11.88 22.56
CA GLU A 127 -14.62 -12.86 21.48
C GLU A 127 -14.77 -12.18 20.11
N LEU A 128 -15.70 -11.23 20.00
CA LEU A 128 -15.90 -10.46 18.78
C LEU A 128 -14.66 -9.62 18.43
N VAL A 129 -14.01 -8.99 19.42
CA VAL A 129 -12.75 -8.26 19.19
C VAL A 129 -11.66 -9.19 18.68
N ASP A 130 -11.51 -10.37 19.26
CA ASP A 130 -10.53 -11.37 18.79
C ASP A 130 -10.80 -11.80 17.34
N ILE A 131 -12.07 -12.06 16.99
CA ILE A 131 -12.48 -12.36 15.61
C ILE A 131 -12.15 -11.20 14.67
N LEU A 132 -12.42 -9.95 15.08
CA LEU A 132 -12.11 -8.78 14.27
C LEU A 132 -10.61 -8.57 14.09
N LEU A 133 -9.80 -8.83 15.11
CA LEU A 133 -8.34 -8.77 15.01
C LEU A 133 -7.81 -9.83 14.04
N LYS A 134 -8.31 -11.05 14.11
CA LYS A 134 -7.99 -12.13 13.15
C LYS A 134 -8.38 -11.74 11.73
N LYS A 135 -9.58 -11.19 11.53
CA LYS A 135 -10.02 -10.68 10.21
C LYS A 135 -9.12 -9.56 9.71
N LYS A 136 -8.73 -8.60 10.56
CA LYS A 136 -7.81 -7.51 10.22
C LYS A 136 -6.46 -8.07 9.75
N MET A 137 -5.89 -9.03 10.48
CA MET A 137 -4.63 -9.68 10.11
C MET A 137 -4.72 -10.44 8.78
N ALA A 138 -5.83 -11.14 8.53
CA ALA A 138 -6.05 -11.84 7.26
C ALA A 138 -6.14 -10.87 6.08
N ILE A 139 -6.88 -9.77 6.25
CA ILE A 139 -7.04 -8.73 5.21
C ILE A 139 -5.71 -8.02 4.95
N SER A 140 -4.98 -7.62 5.99
CA SER A 140 -3.67 -6.98 5.82
C SER A 140 -2.68 -7.90 5.11
N SER A 141 -2.69 -9.20 5.42
CA SER A 141 -1.85 -10.19 4.73
C SER A 141 -2.21 -10.32 3.24
N LYS A 142 -3.50 -10.32 2.89
CA LYS A 142 -3.95 -10.34 1.49
C LYS A 142 -3.53 -9.07 0.76
N LEU A 143 -3.66 -7.90 1.40
CA LEU A 143 -3.24 -6.62 0.84
C LEU A 143 -1.74 -6.64 0.50
N LEU A 144 -0.89 -7.10 1.42
CA LEU A 144 0.55 -7.18 1.21
C LEU A 144 0.93 -8.11 0.05
N ARG A 145 0.25 -9.27 -0.08
CA ARG A 145 0.47 -10.19 -1.21
C ARG A 145 0.11 -9.54 -2.54
N ASN A 146 -1.04 -8.86 -2.59
CA ASN A 146 -1.48 -8.17 -3.80
C ASN A 146 -0.52 -7.04 -4.17
N LYS A 147 -0.07 -6.26 -3.18
CA LYS A 147 0.94 -5.21 -3.40
C LYS A 147 2.21 -5.78 -4.01
N LYS A 148 2.79 -6.84 -3.44
CA LYS A 148 3.97 -7.51 -3.99
C LYS A 148 3.75 -8.02 -5.42
N SER A 149 2.54 -8.53 -5.72
CA SER A 149 2.19 -8.96 -7.07
C SER A 149 2.16 -7.78 -8.05
N LEU A 150 1.63 -6.63 -7.64
CA LEU A 150 1.62 -5.41 -8.46
C LEU A 150 3.04 -4.88 -8.68
N ASP A 151 3.85 -4.81 -7.62
CA ASP A 151 5.23 -4.35 -7.70
C ASP A 151 6.04 -5.23 -8.67
N SER A 152 5.91 -6.57 -8.58
CA SER A 152 6.56 -7.48 -9.54
C SER A 152 6.04 -7.37 -10.97
N HIS A 153 4.79 -6.94 -11.17
CA HIS A 153 4.27 -6.65 -12.50
C HIS A 153 4.89 -5.36 -13.06
N ILE A 154 4.98 -4.31 -12.24
CA ILE A 154 5.62 -3.05 -12.61
C ILE A 154 7.09 -3.26 -12.98
N GLU A 155 7.82 -4.06 -12.18
CA GLU A 155 9.22 -4.41 -12.47
C GLU A 155 9.36 -5.12 -13.82
N ARG A 156 8.48 -6.08 -14.13
CA ARG A 156 8.47 -6.76 -15.44
C ARG A 156 8.21 -5.81 -16.60
N VAL A 157 7.24 -4.91 -16.46
CA VAL A 157 6.95 -3.89 -17.47
C VAL A 157 8.16 -2.98 -17.67
N ASN A 158 8.80 -2.53 -16.60
CA ASN A 158 9.98 -1.69 -16.68
C ASN A 158 11.17 -2.40 -17.35
N ALA A 159 11.40 -3.67 -17.03
CA ALA A 159 12.44 -4.47 -17.67
C ALA A 159 12.21 -4.61 -19.19
N ILE A 160 10.96 -4.84 -19.60
CA ILE A 160 10.59 -4.91 -21.01
C ILE A 160 10.79 -3.56 -21.70
N ASN A 161 10.33 -2.47 -21.08
CA ASN A 161 10.49 -1.12 -21.63
C ASN A 161 11.96 -0.74 -21.79
N LEU A 162 12.80 -1.07 -20.81
CA LEU A 162 14.25 -0.84 -20.88
C LEU A 162 14.89 -1.64 -22.01
N ARG A 163 14.51 -2.91 -22.19
CA ARG A 163 15.01 -3.75 -23.29
C ARG A 163 14.70 -3.13 -24.66
N TYR A 164 13.46 -2.68 -24.87
CA TYR A 164 13.07 -2.08 -26.14
C TYR A 164 13.70 -0.71 -26.35
N LYS A 165 13.90 0.08 -25.28
CA LYS A 165 14.64 1.34 -25.36
C LYS A 165 16.07 1.10 -25.86
N VAL A 166 16.80 0.16 -25.26
CA VAL A 166 18.17 -0.18 -25.68
C VAL A 166 18.21 -0.67 -27.13
N LEU A 167 17.23 -1.48 -27.56
CA LEU A 167 17.17 -1.95 -28.94
C LEU A 167 16.94 -0.80 -29.93
N ARG A 168 16.05 0.14 -29.61
CA ARG A 168 15.84 1.33 -30.43
C ARG A 168 17.12 2.18 -30.51
N ASP A 169 17.77 2.42 -29.37
CA ASP A 169 18.99 3.23 -29.33
C ASP A 169 20.13 2.59 -30.17
N LYS A 170 20.19 1.25 -30.23
CA LYS A 170 21.13 0.52 -31.12
C LYS A 170 20.78 0.69 -32.59
N LEU A 171 19.52 0.51 -32.96
CA LEU A 171 19.08 0.68 -34.35
C LEU A 171 19.28 2.13 -34.82
N GLU A 172 19.06 3.12 -33.95
CA GLU A 172 19.35 4.52 -34.25
C GLU A 172 20.85 4.77 -34.44
N ALA A 173 21.72 4.07 -33.72
CA ALA A 173 23.17 4.15 -33.89
C ALA A 173 23.62 3.51 -35.21
N GLU A 174 23.16 2.29 -35.51
CA GLU A 174 23.43 1.60 -36.79
C GLU A 174 22.94 2.44 -37.98
N TRP A 175 21.74 3.01 -37.88
CA TRP A 175 21.20 3.88 -38.93
C TRP A 175 22.07 5.13 -39.17
N ARG A 176 22.61 5.74 -38.11
CA ARG A 176 23.51 6.90 -38.26
C ARG A 176 24.84 6.52 -38.90
N GLU A 177 25.37 5.34 -38.58
CA GLU A 177 26.59 4.81 -39.17
C GLU A 177 26.42 4.52 -40.67
N ASP A 178 25.32 3.88 -41.05
CA ASP A 178 24.97 3.62 -42.45
C ASP A 178 24.82 4.93 -43.25
N LEU A 179 24.16 5.94 -42.67
CA LEU A 179 24.04 7.26 -43.31
C LEU A 179 25.41 7.92 -43.50
N ALA A 180 26.29 7.82 -42.52
CA ALA A 180 27.65 8.35 -42.63
C ALA A 180 28.46 7.64 -43.73
N SER A 181 28.38 6.30 -43.80
CA SER A 181 29.03 5.51 -44.85
C SER A 181 28.53 5.90 -46.24
N LEU A 182 27.21 6.06 -46.42
CA LEU A 182 26.63 6.48 -47.70
C LEU A 182 27.07 7.89 -48.11
N GLU A 183 27.24 8.79 -47.14
CA GLU A 183 27.72 10.13 -47.40
C GLU A 183 29.21 10.14 -47.78
N GLU A 184 30.04 9.30 -47.15
CA GLU A 184 31.42 9.08 -47.55
C GLU A 184 31.54 8.50 -48.96
N ASP A 185 30.72 7.49 -49.30
CA ASP A 185 30.66 6.89 -50.64
C ASP A 185 30.23 7.92 -51.70
N ARG A 186 29.28 8.79 -51.36
CA ARG A 186 28.87 9.90 -52.22
C ARG A 186 30.02 10.88 -52.43
N LEU A 187 30.74 11.25 -51.38
CA LEU A 187 31.85 12.20 -51.45
C LEU A 187 33.03 11.64 -52.26
N THR A 188 33.38 10.37 -52.08
CA THR A 188 34.43 9.69 -52.86
C THR A 188 34.04 9.59 -54.33
N SER A 189 32.81 9.18 -54.63
CA SER A 189 32.28 9.15 -56.00
C SER A 189 32.29 10.53 -56.65
N PHE A 190 31.93 11.57 -55.91
CA PHE A 190 31.96 12.96 -56.38
C PHE A 190 33.39 13.44 -56.68
N ARG A 191 34.36 13.13 -55.81
CA ARG A 191 35.78 13.42 -56.04
C ARG A 191 36.28 12.73 -57.30
N ASN A 192 36.03 11.42 -57.43
CA ASN A 192 36.42 10.65 -58.61
C ASN A 192 35.82 11.22 -59.90
N HIS A 193 34.53 11.62 -59.88
CA HIS A 193 33.90 12.28 -61.03
C HIS A 193 34.62 13.58 -61.39
N LYS A 194 34.98 14.41 -60.41
CA LYS A 194 35.68 15.68 -60.65
C LYS A 194 37.11 15.48 -61.17
N ASP A 195 37.80 14.46 -60.68
CA ASP A 195 39.12 14.10 -61.19
C ASP A 195 39.06 13.63 -62.65
N LEU A 196 38.07 12.80 -63.01
CA LEU A 196 37.83 12.35 -64.39
C LEU A 196 37.41 13.51 -65.31
N GLU A 197 36.57 14.42 -64.84
CA GLU A 197 36.19 15.64 -65.57
C GLU A 197 37.42 16.50 -65.88
N GLY A 198 38.34 16.65 -64.92
CA GLY A 198 39.62 17.33 -65.13
C GLY A 198 40.52 16.64 -66.16
N GLN A 199 40.63 15.31 -66.10
CA GLN A 199 41.40 14.53 -67.09
C GLN A 199 40.82 14.65 -68.50
N LEU A 200 39.48 14.66 -68.63
CA LEU A 200 38.80 14.83 -69.90
C LEU A 200 39.13 16.20 -70.52
N LEU A 201 39.07 17.27 -69.73
CA LEU A 201 39.46 18.62 -70.18
C LEU A 201 40.92 18.69 -70.64
N GLU A 202 41.84 18.00 -69.96
CA GLU A 202 43.25 17.92 -70.38
C GLU A 202 43.41 17.17 -71.71
N ILE A 203 42.63 16.11 -71.93
CA ILE A 203 42.62 15.38 -73.20
C ILE A 203 42.05 16.27 -74.32
N ASP A 204 40.97 16.99 -74.06
CA ASP A 204 40.36 17.90 -75.03
C ASP A 204 41.34 19.02 -75.44
N ASP A 205 42.04 19.64 -74.48
CA ASP A 205 43.10 20.63 -74.77
C ASP A 205 44.24 20.04 -75.62
N LYS A 206 44.65 18.80 -75.32
CA LYS A 206 45.64 18.09 -76.15
C LYS A 206 45.11 17.80 -77.55
N LEU A 207 43.86 17.37 -77.69
CA LEU A 207 43.23 17.11 -78.98
C LEU A 207 43.17 18.39 -79.82
N GLU A 208 42.84 19.53 -79.21
CA GLU A 208 42.90 20.83 -79.88
C GLU A 208 44.32 21.20 -80.31
N LYS A 209 45.31 21.03 -79.42
CA LYS A 209 46.72 21.34 -79.70
C LYS A 209 47.34 20.48 -80.80
N TYR A 210 47.02 19.19 -80.83
CA TYR A 210 47.49 18.23 -81.83
C TYR A 210 46.51 18.07 -82.99
N ARG A 211 45.50 18.93 -83.09
CA ARG A 211 44.54 18.91 -84.18
C ARG A 211 45.28 19.15 -85.50
N ILE A 212 45.31 18.12 -86.33
CA ILE A 212 45.87 18.20 -87.68
C ILE A 212 44.81 18.88 -88.55
N GLU A 213 45.14 20.02 -89.13
CA GLU A 213 44.31 20.65 -90.16
C GLU A 213 44.54 19.92 -91.49
N ASP A 214 43.48 19.61 -92.22
CA ASP A 214 43.56 18.88 -93.51
C ASP A 214 44.39 19.62 -94.59
N LYS A 215 44.67 20.91 -94.37
CA LYS A 215 45.48 21.75 -95.27
C LYS A 215 46.76 22.18 -94.55
N ASN A 216 47.91 21.70 -95.03
CA ASN A 216 49.22 22.02 -94.47
C ASN A 216 49.70 23.46 -94.78
N LEU A 217 49.05 24.14 -95.73
CA LEU A 217 49.37 25.51 -96.13
C LEU A 217 48.26 26.43 -95.62
N LYS A 218 48.60 27.35 -94.70
CA LYS A 218 47.77 28.53 -94.48
C LYS A 218 47.79 29.33 -95.77
N GLU A 219 46.62 29.59 -96.35
CA GLU A 219 46.50 30.54 -97.45
C GLU A 219 47.04 31.88 -96.95
N ASP A 220 48.20 32.26 -97.49
CA ASP A 220 48.84 33.52 -97.18
C ASP A 220 47.97 34.64 -97.75
N ARG A 221 47.37 35.46 -96.89
CA ARG A 221 46.48 36.56 -97.30
C ARG A 221 47.22 37.64 -98.09
N TRP A 222 48.54 37.52 -98.26
CA TRP A 222 49.39 38.45 -98.99
C TRP A 222 49.88 37.92 -100.36
N ALA A 223 49.63 36.65 -100.70
CA ALA A 223 50.00 36.09 -102.01
C ALA A 223 48.84 36.17 -103.02
N LEU A 224 48.60 37.36 -103.57
CA LEU A 224 47.56 37.65 -104.57
C LEU A 224 48.09 37.58 -106.03
N ASP A 225 48.85 36.56 -106.39
CA ASP A 225 49.16 36.28 -107.81
C ASP A 225 48.40 35.02 -108.31
N PRO A 226 47.35 35.19 -109.14
CA PRO A 226 46.51 34.07 -109.62
C PRO A 226 47.22 33.08 -110.55
N ARG A 227 48.47 33.31 -110.96
CA ARG A 227 49.15 32.53 -112.02
C ARG A 227 50.01 31.36 -111.54
N LEU A 228 50.20 31.18 -110.22
CA LEU A 228 51.08 30.15 -109.66
C LEU A 228 50.34 28.99 -108.94
N TYR A 229 49.01 28.94 -109.03
CA TYR A 229 48.21 27.88 -108.40
C TYR A 229 48.33 26.56 -109.19
N PHE A 230 49.24 25.69 -108.77
CA PHE A 230 49.15 24.26 -109.08
C PHE A 230 49.12 23.45 -107.78
N SER A 231 47.93 22.97 -107.41
CA SER A 231 47.79 21.58 -107.00
C SER A 231 46.48 21.01 -107.55
N LYS A 232 46.57 19.77 -108.03
CA LYS A 232 45.45 18.83 -108.22
C LYS A 232 44.77 18.54 -106.88
#